data_AF-A0A4R0IMZ5-F1
#
_entry.id   AF-A0A4R0IMZ5-F1
#
_cell.length_a   1.000
_cell.length_b   1.000
_cell.length_c   1.000
_cell.angle_alpha   90.00
_cell.angle_beta   90.00
_cell.angle_gamma   90.00
#
_symmetry.space_group_name_H-M   'P 1'
#
loop_
_entity.id
_entity.type
_entity.pdbx_description
1 polymer ?
#
loop_
_entity_poly.entity_id
_entity_poly.type
_entity_poly.pdbx_seq_one_letter_code
_entity_poly.pdbx_strand_id
1 'polypeptide(L)'
;MSSARKVLAAVALGVSALAVAPLTANAQTLHVTHITCHEQEDNTGADDIYLTVDGGTVMESIQFVKGDSKDISGVGIEQGKVLVMREGDFPDEDDNLGQKAITGPGTYEFTDDGAHYTVTVG
;
A
#
# COMPACT_ATOMS: atom_id res chain seq x y z
N MET A 1 -29.00 8.82 70.73
CA MET A 1 -27.77 8.93 69.92
C MET A 1 -27.85 7.91 68.78
N SER A 2 -27.50 8.33 67.56
CA SER A 2 -27.45 7.57 66.28
C SER A 2 -28.82 7.17 65.68
N SER A 3 -29.47 7.87 64.75
CA SER A 3 -29.12 8.60 63.51
C SER A 3 -29.06 7.75 62.22
N ALA A 4 -30.09 8.01 61.40
CA ALA A 4 -30.14 8.02 59.94
C ALA A 4 -30.07 6.72 59.11
N ARG A 5 -31.25 6.33 58.60
CA ARG A 5 -31.44 5.65 57.30
C ARG A 5 -30.84 6.51 56.18
N LYS A 6 -30.09 5.90 55.25
CA LYS A 6 -29.71 6.52 53.97
C LYS A 6 -30.38 5.79 52.81
N VAL A 7 -30.97 6.58 51.93
CA VAL A 7 -31.67 6.22 50.69
C VAL A 7 -30.69 6.26 49.51
N LEU A 8 -30.98 5.41 48.52
CA LEU A 8 -30.53 5.29 47.13
C LEU A 8 -29.62 6.37 46.53
N ALA A 9 -28.65 5.92 45.72
CA ALA A 9 -28.57 6.33 44.31
C ALA A 9 -27.72 5.31 43.52
N ALA A 10 -28.36 4.53 42.65
CA ALA A 10 -27.66 3.80 41.61
C ALA A 10 -27.24 4.80 40.54
N VAL A 11 -25.94 5.04 40.38
CA VAL A 11 -25.42 5.83 39.27
C VAL A 11 -25.21 4.88 38.10
N ALA A 12 -26.21 4.78 37.23
CA ALA A 12 -26.03 4.25 35.89
C ALA A 12 -25.24 5.29 35.09
N LEU A 13 -23.91 5.17 35.08
CA LEU A 13 -23.08 5.87 34.10
C LEU A 13 -23.32 5.19 32.76
N GLY A 14 -24.24 5.77 31.98
CA GLY A 14 -24.41 5.44 30.57
C GLY A 14 -23.09 5.70 29.85
N VAL A 15 -22.37 4.64 29.53
CA VAL A 15 -21.38 4.68 28.46
C VAL A 15 -22.20 4.80 27.19
N SER A 16 -22.37 6.02 26.70
CA SER A 16 -22.77 6.24 25.31
C SER A 16 -21.68 5.60 24.46
N ALA A 17 -21.92 4.36 24.03
CA ALA A 17 -21.18 3.78 22.94
C ALA A 17 -21.49 4.67 21.73
N LEU A 18 -20.59 5.62 21.44
CA LEU A 18 -20.49 6.14 20.09
C LEU A 18 -20.23 4.92 19.23
N ALA A 19 -21.28 4.43 18.60
CA ALA A 19 -21.15 3.56 17.46
C ALA A 19 -20.33 4.35 16.44
N VAL A 20 -19.02 4.11 16.42
CA VAL A 20 -18.19 4.42 15.27
C VAL A 20 -18.72 3.48 14.20
N ALA A 21 -19.73 3.94 13.46
CA ALA A 21 -20.10 3.27 12.23
C ALA A 21 -18.80 3.15 11.42
N PRO A 22 -18.41 1.94 10.97
CA PRO A 22 -17.32 1.87 10.03
C PRO A 22 -17.76 2.72 8.84
N LEU A 23 -17.06 3.84 8.61
CA LEU A 23 -17.10 4.50 7.33
C LEU A 23 -16.53 3.48 6.36
N THR A 24 -17.40 2.63 5.80
CA THR A 24 -17.17 2.07 4.48
C THR A 24 -17.23 3.24 3.52
N ALA A 25 -16.18 4.07 3.54
CA ALA A 25 -15.77 4.79 2.36
C ALA A 25 -15.68 3.72 1.28
N ASN A 26 -16.48 3.85 0.22
CA ASN A 26 -16.23 3.05 -0.97
C ASN A 26 -14.80 3.38 -1.39
N ALA A 27 -13.85 2.49 -1.08
CA ALA A 27 -12.48 2.69 -1.46
C ALA A 27 -12.47 2.76 -2.99
N GLN A 28 -12.01 3.89 -3.53
CA GLN A 28 -11.87 4.03 -4.96
C GLN A 28 -10.81 3.03 -5.43
N THR A 29 -11.11 2.24 -6.45
CA THR A 29 -10.09 1.47 -7.14
C THR A 29 -9.35 2.41 -8.10
N LEU A 30 -8.04 2.48 -7.95
CA LEU A 30 -7.11 3.17 -8.85
C LEU A 30 -6.39 2.13 -9.70
N HIS A 31 -5.99 2.50 -10.91
CA HIS A 31 -5.29 1.58 -11.79
C HIS A 31 -3.85 2.01 -12.00
N VAL A 32 -2.90 1.08 -11.89
CA VAL A 32 -1.54 1.33 -12.38
C VAL A 32 -1.62 1.49 -13.88
N THR A 33 -1.19 2.65 -14.38
CA THR A 33 -1.23 3.00 -15.81
C THR A 33 0.15 2.98 -16.44
N HIS A 34 1.20 3.21 -15.65
CA HIS A 34 2.56 3.37 -16.18
C HIS A 34 3.62 3.00 -15.16
N ILE A 35 4.71 2.37 -15.61
CA ILE A 35 5.94 2.18 -14.84
C ILE A 35 7.12 2.70 -15.65
N THR A 36 8.01 3.44 -15.01
CA THR A 36 9.27 3.91 -15.60
C THR A 36 10.44 3.51 -14.72
N CYS A 37 11.49 2.96 -15.34
CA CYS A 37 12.77 2.66 -14.72
C CYS A 37 13.74 3.81 -14.97
N HIS A 38 14.24 4.44 -13.91
CA HIS A 38 15.25 5.49 -13.97
C HIS A 38 16.64 4.96 -13.61
N GLU A 39 16.70 4.00 -12.71
CA GLU A 39 17.88 3.23 -12.31
C GLU A 39 17.43 1.84 -11.88
N GLN A 40 18.21 0.82 -12.21
CA GLN A 40 18.02 -0.56 -11.77
C GLN A 40 18.72 -0.78 -10.42
N GLU A 41 18.30 -1.79 -9.65
CA GLU A 41 18.97 -2.17 -8.40
C GLU A 41 20.44 -2.52 -8.66
N ASP A 42 20.67 -3.33 -9.67
CA ASP A 42 21.99 -3.73 -10.14
C ASP A 42 22.35 -3.03 -11.46
N ASN A 43 23.61 -3.15 -11.88
CA ASN A 43 24.07 -2.57 -13.14
C ASN A 43 24.23 -3.61 -14.25
N THR A 44 23.68 -4.81 -14.07
CA THR A 44 23.88 -5.95 -14.97
C THR A 44 22.61 -6.70 -15.29
N GLY A 45 22.00 -6.37 -16.42
CA GLY A 45 20.86 -7.13 -16.94
C GLY A 45 19.59 -6.32 -16.89
N ALA A 46 18.46 -7.00 -16.81
CA ALA A 46 17.14 -6.41 -16.67
C ALA A 46 16.54 -6.86 -15.34
N ASP A 47 15.83 -5.97 -14.67
CA ASP A 47 15.12 -6.27 -13.43
C ASP A 47 13.80 -6.96 -13.78
N ASP A 48 13.50 -8.07 -13.11
CA ASP A 48 12.28 -8.85 -13.32
C ASP A 48 11.12 -8.33 -12.44
N ILE A 49 10.67 -7.09 -12.68
CA ILE A 49 9.74 -6.34 -11.83
C ILE A 49 8.36 -6.96 -11.71
N TYR A 50 7.91 -7.25 -10.48
CA TYR A 50 6.52 -7.59 -10.15
C TYR A 50 5.94 -6.71 -9.05
N LEU A 51 4.61 -6.68 -8.94
CA LEU A 51 3.90 -5.84 -7.96
C LEU A 51 3.06 -6.70 -7.02
N THR A 52 3.07 -6.34 -5.74
CA THR A 52 2.20 -6.94 -4.73
C THR A 52 1.39 -5.89 -3.98
N VAL A 53 0.17 -6.24 -3.58
CA VAL A 53 -0.70 -5.42 -2.72
C VAL A 53 -1.18 -6.29 -1.57
N ASP A 54 -1.00 -5.82 -0.33
CA ASP A 54 -1.30 -6.58 0.90
C ASP A 54 -0.70 -8.01 0.90
N GLY A 55 0.44 -8.20 0.23
CA GLY A 55 1.14 -9.49 0.13
C GLY A 55 0.67 -10.42 -0.99
N GLY A 56 -0.34 -10.05 -1.78
CA GLY A 56 -0.75 -10.78 -2.98
C GLY A 56 -0.19 -10.17 -4.27
N THR A 57 0.28 -11.00 -5.20
CA THR A 57 0.74 -10.55 -6.53
C THR A 57 -0.43 -10.00 -7.35
N VAL A 58 -0.27 -8.76 -7.84
CA VAL A 58 -1.27 -8.07 -8.68
C VAL A 58 -0.76 -7.81 -10.10
N MET A 59 0.54 -7.90 -10.31
CA MET A 59 1.19 -7.85 -11.62
C MET A 59 2.28 -8.92 -11.62
N GLU A 60 2.22 -9.83 -12.58
CA GLU A 60 3.30 -10.79 -12.85
C GLU A 60 4.55 -10.05 -13.34
N SER A 61 5.69 -10.74 -13.32
CA SER A 61 6.98 -10.14 -13.67
C SER A 61 7.01 -9.57 -15.10
N ILE A 62 7.56 -8.36 -15.23
CA ILE A 62 7.85 -7.67 -16.48
C ILE A 62 9.27 -7.12 -16.37
N GLN A 63 10.09 -7.42 -17.37
CA GLN A 63 11.47 -6.93 -17.41
C GLN A 63 11.55 -5.42 -17.56
N PHE A 64 12.48 -4.76 -16.88
CA PHE A 64 12.86 -3.36 -17.14
C PHE A 64 14.37 -3.23 -17.25
N VAL A 65 14.82 -2.39 -18.16
CA VAL A 65 16.19 -1.84 -18.13
C VAL A 65 16.15 -0.34 -17.90
N LYS A 66 17.26 0.23 -17.45
CA LYS A 66 17.38 1.68 -17.24
C LYS A 66 16.88 2.49 -18.44
N GLY A 67 15.92 3.38 -18.20
CA GLY A 67 15.30 4.23 -19.21
C GLY A 67 14.03 3.64 -19.84
N ASP A 68 13.69 2.39 -19.54
CA ASP A 68 12.42 1.80 -19.97
C ASP A 68 11.23 2.53 -19.35
N SER A 69 10.16 2.60 -20.13
CA SER A 69 8.90 3.19 -19.72
C SER A 69 7.77 2.43 -20.41
N LYS A 70 6.86 1.84 -19.65
CA LYS A 70 5.85 0.89 -20.14
C LYS A 70 4.46 1.23 -19.62
N ASP A 71 3.49 1.20 -20.54
CA ASP A 71 2.08 1.24 -20.20
C ASP A 71 1.69 -0.07 -19.50
N ILE A 72 0.97 0.06 -18.38
CA ILE A 72 0.46 -1.06 -17.60
C ILE A 72 -1.06 -1.04 -17.65
N SER A 73 -1.67 -2.22 -17.72
CA SER A 73 -3.12 -2.37 -17.70
C SER A 73 -3.54 -3.57 -16.86
N GLY A 74 -4.75 -3.55 -16.32
CA GLY A 74 -5.31 -4.66 -15.55
C GLY A 74 -4.88 -4.74 -14.08
N VAL A 75 -4.01 -3.85 -13.62
CA VAL A 75 -3.56 -3.79 -12.21
C VAL A 75 -4.39 -2.76 -11.46
N GLY A 76 -5.34 -3.24 -10.64
CA GLY A 76 -6.18 -2.41 -9.79
C GLY A 76 -5.70 -2.40 -8.34
N ILE A 77 -5.74 -1.23 -7.69
CA ILE A 77 -5.32 -1.02 -6.31
C ILE A 77 -6.42 -0.25 -5.60
N GLU A 78 -6.95 -0.79 -4.51
CA GLU A 78 -7.86 -0.03 -3.66
C GLU A 78 -7.11 1.12 -2.98
N GLN A 79 -7.69 2.32 -3.02
CA GLN A 79 -7.13 3.49 -2.35
C GLN A 79 -6.94 3.21 -0.84
N GLY A 80 -5.76 3.57 -0.32
CA GLY A 80 -5.35 3.32 1.06
C GLY A 80 -4.56 2.01 1.26
N LYS A 81 -4.44 1.18 0.22
CA LYS A 81 -3.59 -0.03 0.26
C LYS A 81 -2.12 0.28 0.02
N VAL A 82 -1.26 -0.64 0.43
CA VAL A 82 0.18 -0.57 0.20
C VAL A 82 0.53 -1.36 -1.05
N LEU A 83 1.08 -0.67 -2.04
CA LEU A 83 1.75 -1.26 -3.19
C LEU A 83 3.21 -1.49 -2.85
N VAL A 84 3.72 -2.68 -3.15
CA VAL A 84 5.15 -3.03 -3.02
C VAL A 84 5.67 -3.42 -4.38
N MET A 85 6.77 -2.81 -4.80
CA MET A 85 7.52 -3.18 -5.99
C MET A 85 8.62 -4.14 -5.62
N ARG A 86 8.78 -5.19 -6.41
CA ARG A 86 9.77 -6.23 -6.16
C ARG A 86 10.54 -6.60 -7.42
N GLU A 87 11.78 -6.98 -7.23
CA GLU A 87 12.66 -7.60 -8.22
C GLU A 87 12.48 -9.14 -8.11
N GLY A 88 12.68 -9.89 -9.21
CA GLY A 88 12.32 -11.30 -9.31
C GLY A 88 13.49 -12.22 -9.65
N ASP A 89 14.70 -11.69 -9.68
CA ASP A 89 15.90 -12.47 -9.83
C ASP A 89 16.12 -13.35 -8.58
N PHE A 90 16.91 -14.40 -8.78
CA PHE A 90 17.15 -15.44 -7.79
C PHE A 90 18.66 -15.62 -7.73
N PRO A 91 19.31 -15.68 -6.55
CA PRO A 91 18.76 -16.12 -5.27
C PRO A 91 18.92 -15.11 -4.11
N ASP A 92 18.44 -13.89 -4.24
CA ASP A 92 18.67 -12.87 -3.20
C ASP A 92 17.33 -12.60 -2.45
N GLU A 93 17.37 -12.34 -1.14
CA GLU A 93 16.16 -12.24 -0.28
C GLU A 93 15.73 -10.76 -0.08
N ASP A 94 16.42 -9.84 -0.73
CA ASP A 94 16.34 -8.39 -0.58
C ASP A 94 15.63 -7.65 -1.72
N ASP A 95 14.92 -8.36 -2.60
CA ASP A 95 14.22 -7.83 -3.79
C ASP A 95 13.10 -6.78 -3.55
N ASN A 96 12.99 -6.15 -2.38
CA ASN A 96 12.02 -5.09 -2.14
C ASN A 96 12.56 -3.72 -2.58
N LEU A 97 12.24 -3.36 -3.81
CA LEU A 97 12.57 -2.05 -4.42
C LEU A 97 11.74 -0.88 -3.86
N GLY A 98 10.78 -1.19 -2.99
CA GLY A 98 10.14 -0.23 -2.10
C GLY A 98 8.64 -0.42 -1.96
N GLN A 99 8.05 0.38 -1.08
CA GLN A 99 6.62 0.31 -0.78
C GLN A 99 5.98 1.69 -0.64
N LYS A 100 4.76 1.84 -1.15
CA LYS A 100 3.97 3.09 -1.08
C LYS A 100 2.51 2.83 -0.76
N ALA A 101 1.99 3.63 0.17
CA ALA A 101 0.55 3.73 0.40
C ALA A 101 -0.08 4.54 -0.75
N ILE A 102 -0.99 3.93 -1.50
CA ILE A 102 -1.64 4.58 -2.64
C ILE A 102 -2.85 5.36 -2.13
N THR A 103 -2.67 6.64 -1.81
CA THR A 103 -3.72 7.48 -1.21
C THR A 103 -4.55 8.25 -2.23
N GLY A 104 -4.26 8.12 -3.53
CA GLY A 104 -4.95 8.81 -4.62
C GLY A 104 -4.24 8.65 -5.96
N PRO A 105 -4.81 9.19 -7.06
CA PRO A 105 -4.13 9.28 -8.34
C PRO A 105 -2.82 10.06 -8.22
N GLY A 106 -1.82 9.69 -9.01
CA GLY A 106 -0.53 10.36 -9.04
C GLY A 106 0.61 9.43 -9.41
N THR A 107 1.83 9.94 -9.25
CA THR A 107 3.06 9.19 -9.48
C THR A 107 3.77 8.96 -8.15
N TYR A 108 4.19 7.72 -7.92
CA TYR A 108 4.81 7.25 -6.69
C TYR A 108 6.21 6.72 -7.00
N GLU A 109 7.22 7.18 -6.27
CA GLU A 109 8.63 6.80 -6.47
C GLU A 109 9.00 5.59 -5.61
N PHE A 110 9.70 4.60 -6.16
CA PHE A 110 10.22 3.42 -5.47
C PHE A 110 11.73 3.48 -5.60
N THR A 111 12.43 3.65 -4.47
CA THR A 111 13.86 4.01 -4.44
C THR A 111 14.65 3.20 -3.42
N ASP A 112 14.08 2.08 -2.98
CA ASP A 112 14.77 1.19 -2.06
C ASP A 112 15.68 0.26 -2.88
N ASP A 113 16.68 -0.31 -2.21
CA ASP A 113 17.72 -1.17 -2.78
C ASP A 113 18.48 -0.63 -4.00
N GLY A 114 18.86 0.65 -3.98
CA GLY A 114 19.67 1.23 -5.06
C GLY A 114 18.93 1.43 -6.40
N ALA A 115 17.72 0.90 -6.55
CA ALA A 115 16.84 1.12 -7.68
C ALA A 115 16.18 2.50 -7.66
N HIS A 116 15.64 2.91 -8.81
CA HIS A 116 14.77 4.08 -8.91
C HIS A 116 13.69 3.86 -9.97
N TYR A 117 12.46 3.67 -9.51
CA TYR A 117 11.28 3.49 -10.34
C TYR A 117 10.20 4.53 -10.02
N THR A 118 9.34 4.80 -11.00
CA THR A 118 8.11 5.54 -10.78
C THR A 118 6.90 4.78 -11.30
N VAL A 119 5.86 4.71 -10.48
CA VAL A 119 4.58 4.08 -10.83
C VAL A 119 3.50 5.15 -10.88
N THR A 120 2.80 5.27 -12.01
CA THR A 120 1.66 6.17 -12.16
C THR A 120 0.36 5.42 -11.96
N VAL A 121 -0.53 5.99 -11.16
CA VAL A 121 -1.84 5.45 -10.79
C VAL A 121 -2.93 6.49 -11.11
N GLY A 122 -4.04 6.06 -11.70
CA GLY A 122 -5.12 6.94 -12.15
C GLY A 122 -6.50 6.31 -12.18
#